data_AF-A0A941ZXV0-F1
#
_entry.id   AF-A0A941ZXV0-F1
#
_cell.length_a   1.000
_cell.length_b   1.000
_cell.length_c   1.000
_cell.angle_alpha   90.00
_cell.angle_beta   90.00
_cell.angle_gamma   90.00
#
_symmetry.space_group_name_H-M   'P 1'
#
loop_
_entity.id
_entity.type
_entity.pdbx_description
1 polymer ?
#
loop_
_entity_poly.entity_id
_entity_poly.type
_entity_poly.pdbx_seq_one_letter_code
_entity_poly.pdbx_strand_id
1 'polypeptide(L)'
;MQRYRSFGSFMRTTYGFTVYKVNVDAGFTCPNRDGTLGLSGCIYCNNDSFRPNSCKPSLALSEQIENGINHIRKRYKANKFIVYFQPYTNTYAPIETLRELYTE
;
A
#
# COMPACT_ATOMS: atom_id res chain seq x y z
N MET A 1 9.41 -30.11 0.73
CA MET A 1 8.54 -29.79 -0.43
C MET A 1 7.60 -28.65 -0.05
N GLN A 2 7.65 -27.49 -0.71
CA GLN A 2 6.68 -26.42 -0.47
C GLN A 2 5.31 -26.85 -1.02
N ARG A 3 4.29 -26.94 -0.17
CA ARG A 3 2.94 -27.38 -0.55
C ARG A 3 2.07 -26.28 -1.19
N TYR A 4 2.52 -25.03 -1.13
CA TYR A 4 1.84 -23.85 -1.65
C TYR A 4 2.86 -22.93 -2.33
N ARG A 5 2.51 -22.43 -3.51
CA ARG A 5 3.30 -21.43 -4.23
C ARG A 5 2.86 -20.04 -3.80
N SER A 6 3.58 -19.47 -2.84
CA SER A 6 3.34 -18.09 -2.42
C SER A 6 3.57 -17.11 -3.56
N PHE A 7 2.83 -15.99 -3.58
CA PHE A 7 3.03 -14.94 -4.56
C PHE A 7 4.51 -14.49 -4.63
N GLY A 8 5.16 -14.30 -3.48
CA GLY A 8 6.59 -13.97 -3.44
C GLY A 8 7.49 -15.05 -4.06
N SER A 9 7.22 -16.34 -3.82
CA SER A 9 7.96 -17.42 -4.49
C SER A 9 7.67 -17.48 -5.98
N PHE A 10 6.41 -17.27 -6.38
CA PHE A 10 6.01 -17.20 -7.77
C PHE A 10 6.81 -16.11 -8.49
N MET A 11 6.80 -14.89 -7.96
CA MET A 11 7.51 -13.73 -8.53
C MET A 11 9.02 -13.98 -8.63
N ARG A 12 9.65 -14.55 -7.59
CA ARG A 12 11.08 -14.85 -7.61
C ARG A 12 11.44 -15.90 -8.65
N THR A 13 10.65 -16.97 -8.78
CA THR A 13 10.86 -17.99 -9.82
C THR A 13 10.66 -17.42 -11.22
N THR A 14 9.65 -16.58 -11.43
CA THR A 14 9.32 -16.02 -12.75
C THR A 14 10.33 -14.97 -13.21
N TYR A 15 10.80 -14.10 -12.30
CA TYR A 15 11.61 -12.93 -12.66
C TYR A 15 13.08 -13.00 -12.19
N GLY A 16 13.45 -14.01 -11.39
CA GLY A 16 14.82 -14.17 -10.89
C GLY A 16 15.23 -13.22 -9.77
N PHE A 17 14.32 -12.37 -9.28
CA PHE A 17 14.58 -11.41 -8.21
C PHE A 17 13.42 -11.28 -7.22
N THR A 18 13.70 -10.71 -6.04
CA THR A 18 12.68 -10.48 -5.02
C THR A 18 11.88 -9.21 -5.33
N VAL A 19 10.55 -9.36 -5.43
CA VAL A 19 9.59 -8.26 -5.57
C VAL A 19 8.88 -8.05 -4.24
N TYR A 20 8.68 -6.80 -3.83
CA TYR A 20 8.01 -6.46 -2.57
C TYR A 20 7.02 -5.30 -2.73
N LYS A 21 6.01 -5.24 -1.87
CA LYS A 21 5.03 -4.14 -1.88
C LYS A 21 5.55 -2.95 -1.11
N VAL A 22 5.37 -1.75 -1.65
CA VAL A 22 5.65 -0.46 -0.99
C VAL A 22 4.31 0.17 -0.69
N ASN A 23 3.99 0.27 0.60
CA ASN A 23 2.69 0.75 1.03
C ASN A 23 2.69 2.29 1.02
N VAL A 24 1.64 2.88 0.45
CA VAL A 24 1.45 4.34 0.37
C VAL A 24 0.07 4.72 0.89
N ASP A 25 -0.02 5.89 1.52
CA ASP A 25 -1.24 6.49 2.03
C ASP A 25 -1.57 7.72 1.20
N ALA A 26 -2.62 7.61 0.39
CA ALA A 26 -3.10 8.71 -0.46
C ALA A 26 -4.21 9.54 0.20
N GLY A 27 -4.46 9.36 1.51
CA GLY A 27 -5.49 10.12 2.23
C GLY A 27 -6.92 9.68 1.90
N PHE A 28 -7.10 8.46 1.38
CA PHE A 28 -8.41 7.90 1.15
C PHE A 28 -9.20 7.68 2.45
N THR A 29 -10.50 7.48 2.33
CA THR A 29 -11.40 7.17 3.45
C THR A 29 -12.18 5.88 3.18
N CYS A 30 -13.16 5.56 4.03
CA CYS A 30 -14.05 4.42 3.85
C CYS A 30 -15.48 4.80 4.23
N PRO A 31 -16.51 4.27 3.52
CA PRO A 31 -17.92 4.49 3.83
C PRO A 31 -18.31 4.27 5.29
N ASN A 32 -17.64 3.34 5.96
CA ASN A 32 -17.92 3.01 7.36
C ASN A 32 -17.35 4.05 8.34
N ARG A 33 -16.57 5.02 7.86
CA ARG A 33 -15.88 6.06 8.65
C ARG A 33 -16.25 7.48 8.24
N ASP A 34 -16.55 7.71 6.95
CA ASP A 34 -16.83 9.05 6.42
C ASP A 34 -18.26 9.54 6.67
N GLY A 35 -19.12 8.72 7.27
CA GLY A 35 -20.53 9.03 7.55
C GLY A 35 -21.51 8.52 6.49
N THR A 36 -21.05 7.94 5.38
CA THR A 36 -21.93 7.43 4.32
C THR A 36 -22.70 6.17 4.77
N LEU A 37 -22.01 5.20 5.37
CA LEU A 37 -22.58 3.97 5.93
C LEU A 37 -22.37 3.85 7.45
N GLY A 38 -21.39 4.57 8.00
CA GLY A 38 -21.08 4.57 9.42
C GLY A 38 -20.10 5.68 9.80
N LEU A 39 -19.91 5.88 11.11
CA LEU A 39 -19.11 6.99 11.65
C LEU A 39 -17.82 6.54 12.34
N SER A 40 -17.74 5.28 12.78
CA SER A 40 -16.63 4.80 13.63
C SER A 40 -15.66 3.86 12.93
N GLY A 41 -16.03 3.30 11.77
CA GLY A 41 -15.31 2.25 11.09
C GLY A 41 -15.66 0.85 11.59
N CYS A 42 -15.07 -0.18 10.97
CA CYS A 42 -15.28 -1.56 11.39
C CYS A 42 -14.61 -1.82 12.74
N ILE A 43 -15.25 -2.60 13.61
CA ILE A 43 -14.75 -2.94 14.97
C ILE A 43 -13.35 -3.58 14.98
N TYR A 44 -12.94 -4.20 13.88
CA TYR A 44 -11.64 -4.87 13.72
C TYR A 44 -10.62 -4.01 12.95
N CYS A 45 -11.01 -2.84 12.44
CA CYS A 45 -10.19 -2.04 11.54
C CYS A 45 -9.29 -1.08 12.33
N ASN A 46 -8.02 -1.44 12.47
CA ASN A 46 -6.99 -0.55 13.00
C ASN A 46 -5.91 -0.27 11.94
N ASN A 47 -6.16 0.66 11.02
CA ASN A 47 -5.22 0.98 9.94
C ASN A 47 -3.83 1.42 10.44
N ASP A 48 -3.77 2.08 11.60
CA ASP A 48 -2.49 2.49 12.21
C ASP A 48 -1.60 1.29 12.56
N SER A 49 -2.18 0.14 12.90
CA SER A 49 -1.41 -1.09 13.17
C SER A 49 -0.88 -1.77 11.91
N PHE A 50 -1.38 -1.41 10.72
CA PHE A 50 -1.08 -2.09 9.46
C PHE A 50 -0.22 -1.25 8.50
N ARG A 51 0.05 0.02 8.81
CA ARG A 51 0.84 0.93 7.96
C ARG A 51 2.22 1.24 8.57
N PRO A 52 3.30 1.28 7.79
CA PRO A 52 4.60 1.78 8.25
C PRO A 52 4.54 3.25 8.66
N ASN A 53 5.41 3.69 9.58
CA ASN A 53 5.49 5.11 9.96
C ASN A 53 5.86 6.06 8.81
N SER A 54 6.48 5.55 7.75
CA SER A 54 6.83 6.29 6.54
C SER A 54 5.65 6.45 5.56
N CYS A 55 4.50 5.85 5.86
CA CYS A 55 3.30 5.84 5.05
C CYS A 55 2.27 6.76 5.72
N LYS A 56 2.26 8.04 5.33
CA LYS A 56 1.43 9.09 5.94
C LYS A 56 0.91 10.05 4.86
N PRO A 57 -0.37 10.45 4.93
CA PRO A 57 -0.97 11.32 3.93
C PRO A 57 -0.45 12.77 3.98
N SER A 58 0.32 13.12 5.01
CA SER A 58 1.00 14.42 5.11
C SER A 58 2.28 14.52 4.26
N LEU A 59 2.72 13.41 3.66
CA LEU A 59 3.89 13.34 2.79
C LEU A 59 3.44 13.12 1.34
N ALA A 60 4.19 13.66 0.38
CA ALA A 60 3.97 13.39 -1.05
C ALA A 60 4.09 11.88 -1.35
N LEU A 61 3.36 11.35 -2.34
CA LEU A 61 3.40 9.91 -2.63
C LEU A 61 4.80 9.49 -3.07
N SER A 62 5.44 10.26 -3.95
CA SER A 62 6.84 10.09 -4.33
C SER A 62 7.77 9.92 -3.12
N GLU A 63 7.65 10.77 -2.10
CA GLU A 63 8.43 10.68 -0.87
C GLU A 63 8.11 9.40 -0.07
N GLN A 64 6.83 9.03 0.05
CA GLN A 64 6.44 7.77 0.70
C GLN A 64 7.01 6.55 -0.03
N ILE A 65 6.98 6.57 -1.37
CA ILE A 65 7.50 5.51 -2.24
C ILE A 65 9.00 5.37 -2.06
N GLU A 66 9.76 6.46 -2.14
CA GLU A 66 11.22 6.44 -2.00
C GLU A 66 11.64 5.94 -0.61
N ASN A 67 11.01 6.45 0.44
CA ASN A 67 11.26 6.02 1.82
C ASN A 67 10.97 4.52 1.99
N GLY A 68 9.84 4.06 1.46
CA GLY A 68 9.46 2.65 1.48
C GLY A 68 10.43 1.76 0.72
N ILE A 69 10.82 2.15 -0.51
CA ILE A 69 11.82 1.45 -1.33
C ILE A 69 13.13 1.32 -0.57
N ASN A 70 13.65 2.42 0.00
CA ASN A 70 14.91 2.43 0.73
C ASN A 70 14.88 1.48 1.93
N HIS A 71 13.80 1.53 2.72
CA HIS A 71 13.62 0.64 3.86
C HIS A 71 13.54 -0.83 3.43
N ILE A 72 12.67 -1.14 2.48
CA ILE A 72 12.40 -2.51 2.02
C ILE A 72 13.63 -3.11 1.32
N ARG A 73 14.33 -2.34 0.49
CA ARG A 73 15.57 -2.76 -0.15
C ARG A 73 16.62 -3.15 0.88
N LYS A 74 16.82 -2.33 1.92
CA LYS A 74 17.78 -2.61 2.99
C LYS A 74 17.42 -3.87 3.78
N ARG A 75 16.13 -3.99 4.16
CA ARG A 75 15.61 -5.05 5.04
C ARG A 75 15.41 -6.39 4.34
N TYR A 76 14.79 -6.39 3.16
CA TYR A 76 14.36 -7.60 2.46
C TYR A 76 15.18 -7.92 1.21
N LYS A 77 16.16 -7.09 0.87
CA LYS A 77 16.99 -7.24 -0.34
C LYS A 77 16.16 -7.32 -1.62
N ALA A 78 15.03 -6.59 -1.65
CA ALA A 78 14.16 -6.52 -2.81
C ALA A 78 14.79 -5.68 -3.94
N ASN A 79 14.59 -6.12 -5.18
CA ASN A 79 15.12 -5.47 -6.38
C ASN A 79 14.06 -4.65 -7.10
N LYS A 80 12.80 -5.12 -7.07
CA LYS A 80 11.65 -4.47 -7.69
C LYS A 80 10.52 -4.33 -6.70
N PHE A 81 9.63 -3.38 -6.98
CA PHE A 81 8.63 -2.92 -6.03
C PHE A 81 7.27 -2.78 -6.71
N ILE A 82 6.21 -2.99 -5.95
CA ILE A 82 4.82 -2.73 -6.36
C ILE A 82 4.27 -1.69 -5.40
N VAL A 83 3.89 -0.51 -5.91
CA VAL A 83 3.21 0.50 -5.08
C VAL A 83 1.83 -0.03 -4.70
N TYR A 84 1.51 0.06 -3.41
CA TYR A 84 0.28 -0.48 -2.84
C TYR A 84 -0.42 0.58 -2.00
N PHE A 85 -1.50 1.14 -2.56
CA PHE A 85 -2.42 2.04 -1.87
C PHE A 85 -3.20 1.23 -0.85
N GLN A 86 -2.67 1.18 0.38
CA GLN A 86 -3.14 0.25 1.41
C GLN A 86 -4.22 0.85 2.31
N PRO A 87 -4.05 2.09 2.85
CA PRO A 87 -5.00 2.60 3.83
C PRO A 87 -6.35 2.88 3.17
N TYR A 88 -7.39 2.34 3.80
CA TYR A 88 -8.80 2.57 3.44
C TYR A 88 -9.15 2.18 1.99
N THR A 89 -10.10 2.87 1.36
CA THR A 89 -10.56 2.55 0.01
C THR A 89 -10.69 3.78 -0.87
N ASN A 90 -10.31 3.62 -2.13
CA ASN A 90 -10.47 4.63 -3.17
C ASN A 90 -11.89 4.67 -3.78
N THR A 91 -12.83 3.87 -3.28
CA THR A 91 -14.16 3.64 -3.89
C THR A 91 -14.95 4.94 -4.14
N TYR A 92 -14.77 5.97 -3.31
CA TYR A 92 -15.50 7.24 -3.43
C TYR A 92 -14.64 8.41 -3.92
N ALA A 93 -13.38 8.16 -4.29
CA ALA A 93 -12.55 9.21 -4.84
C ALA A 93 -12.98 9.51 -6.30
N PRO A 94 -13.02 10.80 -6.70
CA PRO A 94 -13.22 11.17 -8.10
C PRO A 94 -12.16 10.53 -9.01
N ILE A 95 -12.55 10.19 -10.24
CA ILE A 95 -11.64 9.52 -11.20
C ILE A 95 -10.44 10.41 -11.57
N GLU A 96 -10.63 11.72 -11.57
CA GLU A 96 -9.59 12.73 -11.80
C GLU A 96 -8.50 12.63 -10.73
N THR A 97 -8.90 12.58 -9.46
CA THR A 97 -7.99 12.38 -8.33
C THR A 97 -7.26 11.05 -8.45
N LEU A 98 -7.96 9.96 -8.81
CA LEU A 98 -7.32 8.65 -8.99
C LEU A 98 -6.29 8.65 -10.12
N ARG A 99 -6.59 9.35 -11.21
CA ARG A 99 -5.68 9.47 -12.34
C ARG A 99 -4.39 10.17 -11.91
N GLU A 100 -4.51 11.33 -11.26
CA GLU A 100 -3.35 12.07 -10.75
C GLU A 100 -2.48 11.20 -9.83
N LEU A 101 -3.09 10.56 -8.83
CA LEU A 101 -2.35 9.74 -7.85
C LEU A 101 -1.69 8.49 -8.47
N TYR A 102 -2.27 7.91 -9.52
CA TYR A 102 -1.75 6.68 -10.14
C TYR A 102 -0.72 6.94 -11.23
N THR A 103 -0.60 8.20 -11.68
CA THR A 103 0.37 8.62 -12.69
C THR A 103 1.48 9.53 -12.17
N GLU A 104 1.49 9.84 -10.87
CA GLU A 104 2.63 10.47 -10.18
C GLU A 104 3.90 9.61 -10.31
#